data_AF-A0A6B2T779-F1
#
_entry.id   AF-A0A6B2T779-F1
#
_cell.length_a   1.000
_cell.length_b   1.000
_cell.length_c   1.000
_cell.angle_alpha   90.00
_cell.angle_beta   90.00
_cell.angle_gamma   90.00
#
_symmetry.space_group_name_H-M   'P 1'
#
loop_
_entity.id
_entity.type
_entity.pdbx_description
1 polymer ?
#
loop_
_entity_poly.entity_id
_entity_poly.type
_entity_poly.pdbx_seq_one_letter_code
_entity_poly.pdbx_strand_id
1 'polypeptide(L)'
;MDSAESVAVGGDVEGDLDTPEPRRRRRVGRVAAWGAGLLLAGVSVVAGFRVADSDGVTPVPQILAFLPWLLVPAGAGLLLAVLARWRVGTVWAVVALGVVAWYVEPYGNTDAPSGPAVAEVRVLTSNVEFGGGTEGLIEAVREERPDLLFVEECDFACSAQLREELPRADYPYRESVEASGAEGSVILAKVPLKSADGVEGTLGMPGAVADVRGHAVRVQLAHPMPPLPRGVGLWQSELRRIQEYAASGGGTPTIIAGDFNATQDHAAFRKVLDEGLRDAARLSGA
;
A
#
# COMPACT_ATOMS: atom_id res chain seq x y z
N MET A 1 84.81 47.11 -47.33
CA MET A 1 85.10 46.03 -46.36
C MET A 1 83.92 45.95 -45.41
N ASP A 2 83.13 44.89 -45.28
CA ASP A 2 82.87 43.62 -45.98
C ASP A 2 81.59 43.07 -45.29
N SER A 3 80.50 42.78 -46.01
CA SER A 3 79.85 41.45 -46.20
C SER A 3 79.28 40.79 -44.91
N ALA A 4 77.97 40.75 -44.61
CA ALA A 4 76.80 40.01 -45.15
C ALA A 4 76.71 38.51 -44.77
N GLU A 5 75.63 38.07 -44.06
CA GLU A 5 74.72 36.95 -44.40
C GLU A 5 73.57 36.70 -43.38
N SER A 6 72.47 36.10 -43.87
CA SER A 6 71.15 35.87 -43.24
C SER A 6 70.97 34.48 -42.60
N VAL A 7 69.90 34.25 -41.80
CA VAL A 7 68.97 33.07 -41.86
C VAL A 7 67.71 33.33 -40.97
N ALA A 8 66.54 32.83 -41.41
CA ALA A 8 65.18 32.98 -40.85
C ALA A 8 64.67 31.75 -40.05
N VAL A 9 63.37 31.78 -39.68
CA VAL A 9 62.47 30.72 -39.13
C VAL A 9 62.47 30.62 -37.59
N GLY A 10 61.38 30.61 -36.80
CA GLY A 10 59.96 30.22 -36.88
C GLY A 10 59.62 29.58 -35.50
N GLY A 11 58.43 29.49 -34.94
CA GLY A 11 57.08 29.91 -35.30
C GLY A 11 56.20 29.84 -34.03
N ASP A 12 54.96 30.28 -34.19
CA ASP A 12 53.91 30.36 -33.19
C ASP A 12 53.52 28.99 -32.60
N VAL A 13 53.29 28.96 -31.28
CA VAL A 13 52.52 27.90 -30.63
C VAL A 13 51.29 28.55 -30.00
N GLU A 14 50.28 28.77 -30.85
CA GLU A 14 48.91 29.07 -30.42
C GLU A 14 48.21 27.76 -30.04
N GLY A 15 47.45 27.82 -28.93
CA GLY A 15 46.98 26.66 -28.19
C GLY A 15 45.93 25.82 -28.91
N ASP A 16 46.05 24.51 -28.73
CA ASP A 16 44.98 23.56 -29.03
C ASP A 16 44.25 23.24 -27.72
N LEU A 17 43.20 24.01 -27.42
CA LEU A 17 42.23 23.66 -26.39
C LEU A 17 41.31 22.59 -26.99
N ASP A 18 41.68 21.32 -26.81
CA ASP A 18 40.89 20.14 -27.15
C ASP A 18 39.52 20.19 -26.43
N THR A 19 38.54 20.86 -27.03
CA THR A 19 37.16 20.83 -26.58
C THR A 19 36.54 19.49 -26.98
N PRO A 20 36.04 18.65 -26.04
CA PRO A 20 35.41 17.38 -26.39
C PRO A 20 34.05 17.64 -27.06
N GLU A 21 34.10 17.65 -28.39
CA GLU A 21 33.12 18.25 -29.31
C GLU A 21 32.01 17.24 -29.77
N PRO A 22 30.93 17.67 -30.45
CA PRO A 22 29.50 17.39 -30.23
C PRO A 22 28.99 15.92 -30.22
N ARG A 23 29.80 14.93 -30.61
CA ARG A 23 29.41 13.51 -30.63
C ARG A 23 29.14 12.95 -29.22
N ARG A 24 29.94 13.34 -28.22
CA ARG A 24 29.77 12.91 -26.82
C ARG A 24 28.48 13.46 -26.21
N ARG A 25 28.18 14.75 -26.44
CA ARG A 25 26.92 15.40 -26.01
C ARG A 25 25.69 14.74 -26.64
N ARG A 26 25.74 14.38 -27.93
CA ARG A 26 24.66 13.64 -28.63
C ARG A 26 24.48 12.20 -28.14
N ARG A 27 25.52 11.56 -27.58
CA ARG A 27 25.43 10.21 -26.99
C ARG A 27 24.79 10.26 -25.60
N VAL A 28 25.22 11.20 -24.77
CA VAL A 28 24.67 11.42 -23.42
C VAL A 28 23.17 11.78 -23.48
N GLY A 29 22.78 12.70 -24.38
CA GLY A 29 21.37 13.04 -24.56
C GLY A 29 20.49 11.86 -25.00
N ARG A 30 21.02 10.96 -25.85
CA ARG A 30 20.31 9.74 -26.25
C ARG A 30 20.15 8.75 -25.10
N VAL A 31 21.20 8.52 -24.31
CA VAL A 31 21.11 7.64 -23.14
C VAL A 31 20.12 8.18 -22.11
N ALA A 32 20.13 9.50 -21.86
CA ALA A 32 19.17 10.14 -20.97
C ALA A 32 17.71 10.02 -21.49
N ALA A 33 17.49 10.20 -22.80
CA ALA A 33 16.15 10.01 -23.39
C ALA A 33 15.65 8.56 -23.28
N TRP A 34 16.54 7.58 -23.50
CA TRP A 34 16.20 6.16 -23.29
C TRP A 34 15.88 5.85 -21.83
N GLY A 35 16.70 6.35 -20.90
CA GLY A 35 16.44 6.21 -19.46
C GLY A 35 15.10 6.83 -19.05
N ALA A 36 14.81 8.04 -19.53
CA ALA A 36 13.51 8.68 -19.34
C ALA A 36 12.38 7.82 -19.88
N GLY A 37 12.51 7.31 -21.11
CA GLY A 37 11.48 6.50 -21.74
C GLY A 37 11.17 5.21 -20.99
N LEU A 38 12.20 4.53 -20.45
CA LEU A 38 12.02 3.31 -19.66
C LEU A 38 11.29 3.57 -18.34
N LEU A 39 11.69 4.61 -17.61
CA LEU A 39 11.03 5.00 -16.35
C LEU A 39 9.56 5.36 -16.59
N LEU A 40 9.32 6.21 -17.59
CA LEU A 40 7.96 6.65 -17.93
C LEU A 40 7.09 5.52 -18.45
N ALA A 41 7.65 4.56 -19.20
CA ALA A 41 6.93 3.37 -19.64
C ALA A 41 6.46 2.54 -18.45
N GLY A 42 7.35 2.25 -17.50
CA GLY A 42 7.00 1.50 -16.28
C GLY A 42 5.90 2.19 -15.47
N VAL A 43 6.05 3.49 -15.21
CA VAL A 43 5.02 4.28 -14.50
C VAL A 43 3.69 4.27 -15.26
N SER A 44 3.73 4.47 -16.58
CA SER A 44 2.51 4.56 -17.40
C SER A 44 1.76 3.24 -17.48
N VAL A 45 2.46 2.10 -17.46
CA VAL A 45 1.81 0.78 -17.41
C VAL A 45 1.02 0.63 -16.12
N VAL A 46 1.64 0.90 -14.96
CA VAL A 46 0.97 0.76 -13.66
C VAL A 46 -0.16 1.78 -13.49
N ALA A 47 0.08 3.04 -13.84
CA ALA A 47 -0.96 4.07 -13.85
C ALA A 47 -2.10 3.74 -14.82
N GLY A 48 -1.79 3.11 -15.97
CA GLY A 48 -2.79 2.64 -16.92
C GLY A 48 -3.73 1.58 -16.32
N PHE A 49 -3.19 0.65 -15.53
CA PHE A 49 -4.00 -0.32 -14.77
C PHE A 49 -4.87 0.35 -13.71
N ARG A 50 -4.33 1.35 -12.99
CA ARG A 50 -5.10 2.17 -12.05
C ARG A 50 -6.25 2.92 -12.71
N VAL A 51 -6.02 3.49 -13.90
CA VAL A 51 -7.04 4.18 -14.72
C VAL A 51 -8.08 3.21 -15.26
N ALA A 52 -7.66 2.03 -15.68
CA ALA A 52 -8.53 1.00 -16.23
C ALA A 52 -9.30 0.20 -15.16
N ASP A 53 -9.18 0.58 -13.89
CA ASP A 53 -9.77 -0.10 -12.74
C ASP A 53 -9.46 -1.62 -12.73
N SER A 54 -8.20 -1.96 -12.95
CA SER A 54 -7.73 -3.34 -13.03
C SER A 54 -6.43 -3.51 -12.25
N ASP A 55 -6.31 -4.64 -11.54
CA ASP A 55 -5.07 -4.97 -10.81
C ASP A 55 -4.01 -5.61 -11.73
N GLY A 56 -4.40 -6.03 -12.93
CA GLY A 56 -3.51 -6.68 -13.88
C GLY A 56 -2.97 -8.03 -13.37
N VAL A 57 -1.71 -8.30 -13.72
CA VAL A 57 -0.96 -9.51 -13.31
C VAL A 57 0.35 -9.09 -12.66
N THR A 58 0.98 -9.99 -11.91
CA THR A 58 2.30 -9.75 -11.31
C THR A 58 3.29 -9.18 -12.34
N PRO A 59 4.05 -8.10 -12.00
CA PRO A 59 4.16 -7.45 -10.69
C PRO A 59 3.23 -6.25 -10.48
N VAL A 60 2.21 -6.05 -11.31
CA VAL A 60 1.37 -4.83 -11.27
C VAL A 60 0.67 -4.61 -9.92
N PRO A 61 -0.03 -5.60 -9.32
CA PRO A 61 -0.63 -5.41 -7.99
C PRO A 61 0.40 -4.99 -6.94
N GLN A 62 1.57 -5.64 -6.92
CA GLN A 62 2.62 -5.34 -5.95
C GLN A 62 3.15 -3.91 -6.08
N ILE A 63 3.20 -3.38 -7.31
CA ILE A 63 3.64 -1.99 -7.54
C ILE A 63 2.50 -1.00 -7.26
N LEU A 64 1.24 -1.37 -7.52
CA LEU A 64 0.07 -0.55 -7.19
C LEU A 64 -0.01 -0.25 -5.68
N ALA A 65 0.40 -1.18 -4.82
CA ALA A 65 0.51 -0.94 -3.38
C ALA A 65 1.38 0.29 -3.03
N PHE A 66 2.26 0.72 -3.93
CA PHE A 66 3.15 1.86 -3.77
C PHE A 66 2.88 2.95 -4.83
N LEU A 67 1.66 3.07 -5.36
CA LEU A 67 1.33 4.01 -6.42
C LEU A 67 1.85 5.46 -6.16
N PRO A 68 1.72 6.04 -4.95
CA PRO A 68 2.26 7.39 -4.68
C PRO A 68 3.78 7.49 -4.88
N TRP A 69 4.52 6.41 -4.63
CA TRP A 69 5.97 6.37 -4.80
C TRP A 69 6.41 6.41 -6.27
N LEU A 70 5.50 6.16 -7.22
CA LEU A 70 5.77 6.29 -8.66
C LEU A 70 6.02 7.75 -9.09
N LEU A 71 5.71 8.73 -8.24
CA LEU A 71 6.12 10.12 -8.44
C LEU A 71 7.64 10.26 -8.55
N VAL A 72 8.42 9.42 -7.84
CA VAL A 72 9.90 9.45 -7.87
C VAL A 72 10.45 9.06 -9.24
N PRO A 73 10.18 7.85 -9.80
CA PRO A 73 10.65 7.50 -11.15
C PRO A 73 10.03 8.39 -12.24
N ALA A 74 8.79 8.87 -12.07
CA ALA A 74 8.19 9.82 -13.02
C ALA A 74 8.92 11.18 -13.02
N GLY A 75 9.27 11.70 -11.84
CA GLY A 75 10.06 12.93 -11.68
C GLY A 75 11.49 12.79 -12.20
N ALA A 76 12.13 11.65 -11.97
CA ALA A 76 13.43 11.33 -12.57
C ALA A 76 13.34 11.25 -14.10
N GLY A 77 12.26 10.64 -14.63
CA GLY A 77 11.97 10.61 -16.06
C GLY A 77 11.80 12.01 -16.66
N LEU A 78 11.09 12.91 -15.97
CA LEU A 78 10.96 14.31 -16.35
C LEU A 78 12.34 15.01 -16.42
N LEU A 79 13.15 14.89 -15.36
CA LEU A 79 14.48 15.48 -15.31
C LEU A 79 15.35 15.01 -16.47
N LEU A 80 15.40 13.69 -16.71
CA LEU A 80 16.17 13.10 -17.81
C LEU A 80 15.65 13.56 -19.18
N ALA A 81 14.34 13.66 -19.38
CA ALA A 81 13.75 14.15 -20.62
C ALA A 81 14.12 15.62 -20.88
N VAL A 82 14.10 16.48 -19.84
CA VAL A 82 14.51 17.88 -19.92
C VAL A 82 16.01 18.00 -20.26
N LEU A 83 16.88 17.27 -19.56
CA LEU A 83 18.33 17.25 -19.82
C LEU A 83 18.66 16.74 -21.23
N ALA A 84 17.90 15.77 -21.72
CA ALA A 84 17.99 15.26 -23.09
C ALA A 84 17.39 16.20 -24.15
N ARG A 85 16.70 17.28 -23.75
CA ARG A 85 15.90 18.17 -24.60
C ARG A 85 14.81 17.42 -25.40
N TRP A 86 14.30 16.33 -24.84
CA TRP A 86 13.28 15.49 -25.46
C TRP A 86 11.87 16.00 -25.12
N ARG A 87 11.39 16.95 -25.92
CA ARG A 87 10.10 17.64 -25.68
C ARG A 87 8.91 16.70 -25.50
N VAL A 88 8.80 15.67 -26.34
CA VAL A 88 7.72 14.68 -26.24
C VAL A 88 7.82 13.90 -24.93
N GLY A 89 9.02 13.51 -24.50
CA GLY A 89 9.24 12.85 -23.21
C GLY A 89 8.92 13.76 -22.02
N THR A 90 9.21 15.06 -22.12
CA THR A 90 8.82 16.03 -21.08
C THR A 90 7.30 16.10 -20.93
N VAL A 91 6.55 16.19 -22.04
CA VAL A 91 5.08 16.18 -22.00
C VAL A 91 4.55 14.86 -21.43
N TRP A 92 5.10 13.73 -21.86
CA TRP A 92 4.75 12.42 -21.32
C TRP A 92 4.97 12.34 -19.80
N ALA A 93 6.11 12.82 -19.30
CA ALA A 93 6.41 12.83 -17.88
C ALA A 93 5.47 13.71 -17.07
N VAL A 94 5.12 14.91 -17.58
CA VAL A 94 4.14 15.79 -16.93
C VAL A 94 2.77 15.13 -16.85
N VAL A 95 2.32 14.46 -17.93
CA VAL A 95 1.05 13.73 -17.92
C VAL A 95 1.10 12.56 -16.93
N ALA A 96 2.17 11.76 -16.94
CA ALA A 96 2.33 10.65 -16.01
C ALA A 96 2.32 11.11 -14.54
N LEU A 97 3.04 12.19 -14.22
CA LEU A 97 3.01 12.82 -12.90
C LEU A 97 1.61 13.30 -12.51
N GLY A 98 0.92 13.98 -13.44
CA GLY A 98 -0.45 14.46 -13.21
C GLY A 98 -1.42 13.32 -12.93
N VAL A 99 -1.32 12.22 -13.68
CA VAL A 99 -2.16 11.02 -13.46
C VAL A 99 -1.84 10.38 -12.11
N VAL A 100 -0.57 10.15 -11.78
CA VAL A 100 -0.22 9.55 -10.49
C VAL A 100 -0.67 10.44 -9.34
N ALA A 101 -0.38 11.75 -9.40
CA ALA A 101 -0.78 12.71 -8.37
C ALA A 101 -2.30 12.78 -8.19
N TRP A 102 -3.08 12.66 -9.27
CA TRP A 102 -4.54 12.62 -9.21
C TRP A 102 -5.05 11.45 -8.38
N TYR A 103 -4.41 10.28 -8.47
CA TYR A 103 -4.82 9.06 -7.75
C TYR A 103 -4.21 8.92 -6.35
N VAL A 104 -3.36 9.86 -5.91
CA VAL A 104 -2.92 9.92 -4.51
C VAL A 104 -4.08 10.31 -3.58
N GLU A 105 -5.07 11.02 -4.12
CA GLU A 105 -6.26 11.41 -3.36
C GLU A 105 -7.00 10.17 -2.84
N PRO A 106 -7.55 10.24 -1.62
CA PRO A 106 -8.22 9.11 -0.98
C PRO A 106 -9.40 8.63 -1.79
N TYR A 107 -9.54 7.30 -1.86
CA TYR A 107 -10.69 6.68 -2.50
C TYR A 107 -11.84 6.46 -1.51
N GLY A 108 -13.07 6.55 -2.00
CA GLY A 108 -14.28 6.23 -1.26
C GLY A 108 -14.87 7.40 -0.47
N ASN A 109 -15.75 7.07 0.48
CA ASN A 109 -16.43 8.05 1.31
C ASN A 109 -15.48 8.63 2.36
N THR A 110 -15.07 9.88 2.14
CA THR A 110 -14.24 10.65 3.07
C THR A 110 -15.06 11.50 4.03
N ASP A 111 -16.38 11.58 3.82
CA ASP A 111 -17.28 12.35 4.68
C ASP A 111 -17.47 11.69 6.05
N ALA A 112 -17.39 12.54 7.09
CA ALA A 112 -17.71 12.12 8.44
C ALA A 112 -19.17 11.64 8.54
N PRO A 113 -19.45 10.59 9.32
CA PRO A 113 -20.83 10.17 9.60
C PRO A 113 -21.66 11.34 10.15
N SER A 114 -22.86 11.54 9.61
CA SER A 114 -23.79 12.56 10.08
C SER A 114 -24.62 12.07 11.26
N GLY A 115 -24.92 12.97 12.21
CA GLY A 115 -25.80 12.70 13.34
C GLY A 115 -25.05 12.50 14.66
N PRO A 116 -25.78 12.34 15.78
CA PRO A 116 -25.15 12.12 17.08
C PRO A 116 -24.52 10.73 17.15
N ALA A 117 -23.31 10.64 17.70
CA ALA A 117 -22.69 9.36 18.02
C ALA A 117 -23.54 8.65 19.11
N VAL A 118 -23.95 7.42 18.82
CA VAL A 118 -24.77 6.59 19.73
C VAL A 118 -23.91 5.64 20.58
N ALA A 119 -22.72 5.31 20.10
CA ALA A 119 -21.74 4.49 20.78
C ALA A 119 -20.33 4.79 20.26
N GLU A 120 -19.33 4.48 21.07
CA GLU A 120 -17.91 4.60 20.74
C GLU A 120 -17.23 3.27 21.07
N VAL A 121 -16.27 2.86 20.23
CA VAL A 121 -15.47 1.65 20.39
C VAL A 121 -14.06 1.92 19.91
N ARG A 122 -13.06 1.53 20.70
CA ARG A 122 -11.65 1.58 20.28
C ARG A 122 -11.27 0.27 19.61
N VAL A 123 -10.75 0.35 18.39
CA VAL A 123 -10.32 -0.80 17.60
C VAL A 123 -8.82 -0.73 17.38
N LEU A 124 -8.13 -1.85 17.60
CA LEU A 124 -6.73 -2.03 17.20
C LEU A 124 -6.63 -3.28 16.33
N THR A 125 -5.81 -3.21 15.28
CA THR A 125 -5.48 -4.36 14.43
C THR A 125 -3.98 -4.48 14.30
N SER A 126 -3.45 -5.70 14.24
CA SER A 126 -2.02 -5.93 14.09
C SER A 126 -1.72 -7.30 13.51
N ASN A 127 -1.15 -7.32 12.31
CA ASN A 127 -0.37 -8.47 11.86
C ASN A 127 0.92 -8.54 12.70
N VAL A 128 1.14 -9.66 13.39
CA VAL A 128 2.32 -9.86 14.26
C VAL A 128 3.45 -10.64 13.60
N GLU A 129 3.46 -10.78 12.26
CA GLU A 129 4.52 -11.43 11.47
C GLU A 129 4.94 -12.79 12.07
N PHE A 130 4.08 -13.80 11.89
CA PHE A 130 4.26 -15.14 12.45
C PHE A 130 4.50 -15.16 13.97
N GLY A 131 3.93 -14.21 14.70
CA GLY A 131 4.06 -14.07 16.16
C GLY A 131 5.28 -13.27 16.62
N GLY A 132 6.19 -12.85 15.74
CA GLY A 132 7.38 -12.06 16.10
C GLY A 132 7.06 -10.70 16.73
N GLY A 133 5.92 -10.10 16.39
CA GLY A 133 5.45 -8.82 16.91
C GLY A 133 4.62 -8.89 18.20
N THR A 134 4.44 -10.08 18.79
CA THR A 134 3.48 -10.27 19.91
C THR A 134 3.82 -9.43 21.14
N GLU A 135 5.10 -9.30 21.50
CA GLU A 135 5.52 -8.47 22.65
C GLU A 135 5.20 -7.00 22.45
N GLY A 136 5.55 -6.45 21.27
CA GLY A 136 5.23 -5.06 20.92
C GLY A 136 3.72 -4.81 20.85
N LEU A 137 2.94 -5.80 20.39
CA LEU A 137 1.49 -5.72 20.42
C LEU A 137 0.95 -5.63 21.85
N ILE A 138 1.47 -6.42 22.79
CA ILE A 138 1.04 -6.38 24.20
C ILE A 138 1.32 -5.00 24.81
N GLU A 139 2.48 -4.42 24.51
CA GLU A 139 2.81 -3.04 24.93
C GLU A 139 1.80 -2.03 24.36
N ALA A 140 1.52 -2.11 23.06
CA ALA A 140 0.54 -1.24 22.39
C ALA A 140 -0.87 -1.40 22.97
N VAL A 141 -1.28 -2.64 23.30
CA VAL A 141 -2.59 -2.91 23.93
C VAL A 141 -2.69 -2.28 25.32
N ARG A 142 -1.59 -2.26 26.10
CA ARG A 142 -1.56 -1.62 27.42
C ARG A 142 -1.64 -0.10 27.32
N GLU A 143 -1.04 0.49 26.31
CA GLU A 143 -1.08 1.94 26.04
C GLU A 143 -2.44 2.38 25.48
N GLU A 144 -2.85 1.75 24.38
CA GLU A 144 -4.04 2.15 23.62
C GLU A 144 -5.34 1.59 24.18
N ARG A 145 -5.28 0.55 25.01
CA ARG A 145 -6.43 -0.06 25.70
C ARG A 145 -7.63 -0.31 24.78
N PRO A 146 -7.48 -0.95 23.61
CA PRO A 146 -8.59 -1.15 22.66
C PRO A 146 -9.73 -1.99 23.26
N ASP A 147 -10.95 -1.76 22.80
CA ASP A 147 -12.14 -2.55 23.16
C ASP A 147 -12.28 -3.81 22.28
N LEU A 148 -11.84 -3.70 21.02
CA LEU A 148 -11.73 -4.77 20.04
C LEU A 148 -10.30 -4.82 19.52
N LEU A 149 -9.69 -6.00 19.56
CA LEU A 149 -8.34 -6.26 19.11
C LEU A 149 -8.36 -7.37 18.06
N PHE A 150 -7.90 -7.06 16.86
CA PHE A 150 -7.75 -7.99 15.74
C PHE A 150 -6.25 -8.31 15.60
N VAL A 151 -5.91 -9.59 15.54
CA VAL A 151 -4.52 -10.03 15.47
C VAL A 151 -4.36 -11.08 14.39
N GLU A 152 -3.55 -10.76 13.39
CA GLU A 152 -3.26 -11.56 12.22
C GLU A 152 -1.88 -12.22 12.36
N GLU A 153 -1.67 -13.38 11.73
CA GLU A 153 -0.48 -14.21 11.89
C GLU A 153 -0.14 -14.59 13.34
N CYS A 154 -1.18 -14.69 14.18
CA CYS A 154 -1.06 -15.11 15.56
C CYS A 154 -1.10 -16.64 15.65
N ASP A 155 0.08 -17.25 15.56
CA ASP A 155 0.24 -18.70 15.68
C ASP A 155 -0.02 -19.21 17.12
N PHE A 156 0.22 -20.50 17.37
CA PHE A 156 0.03 -21.10 18.69
C PHE A 156 0.86 -20.42 19.80
N ALA A 157 2.06 -19.94 19.50
CA ALA A 157 2.92 -19.28 20.48
C ALA A 157 2.38 -17.89 20.82
N CYS A 158 2.04 -17.10 19.80
CA CYS A 158 1.35 -15.81 19.98
C CYS A 158 0.05 -16.00 20.79
N SER A 159 -0.78 -16.98 20.39
CA SER A 159 -2.06 -17.29 21.02
C SER A 159 -1.93 -17.68 22.50
N ALA A 160 -0.85 -18.38 22.87
CA ALA A 160 -0.54 -18.71 24.26
C ALA A 160 -0.07 -17.47 25.04
N GLN A 161 0.83 -16.67 24.47
CA GLN A 161 1.34 -15.47 25.10
C GLN A 161 0.25 -14.42 25.35
N LEU A 162 -0.66 -14.20 24.38
CA LEU A 162 -1.81 -13.32 24.58
C LEU A 162 -2.73 -13.82 25.71
N ARG A 163 -2.86 -15.13 25.92
CA ARG A 163 -3.66 -15.68 27.05
C ARG A 163 -3.02 -15.43 28.41
N GLU A 164 -1.69 -15.39 28.46
CA GLU A 164 -0.93 -15.13 29.67
C GLU A 164 -0.93 -13.63 30.00
N GLU A 165 -0.66 -12.79 29.01
CA GLU A 165 -0.40 -11.36 29.19
C GLU A 165 -1.65 -10.47 29.08
N LEU A 166 -2.71 -10.95 28.40
CA LEU A 166 -4.02 -10.29 28.30
C LEU A 166 -5.10 -11.21 28.89
N PRO A 167 -5.20 -11.29 30.23
CA PRO A 167 -6.06 -12.26 30.90
C PRO A 167 -7.54 -12.00 30.61
N ARG A 168 -8.37 -13.02 30.80
CA ARG A 168 -9.84 -12.95 30.64
C ARG A 168 -10.52 -11.88 31.49
N ALA A 169 -9.87 -11.40 32.56
CA ALA A 169 -10.38 -10.29 33.35
C ALA A 169 -10.42 -8.98 32.54
N ASP A 170 -9.47 -8.81 31.61
CA ASP A 170 -9.36 -7.63 30.75
C ASP A 170 -10.01 -7.87 29.40
N TYR A 171 -9.78 -9.03 28.78
CA TYR A 171 -10.37 -9.45 27.50
C TYR A 171 -11.16 -10.76 27.66
N PRO A 172 -12.39 -10.70 28.20
CA PRO A 172 -13.19 -11.89 28.49
C PRO A 172 -13.67 -12.67 27.26
N TYR A 173 -13.70 -12.02 26.08
CA TYR A 173 -14.23 -12.63 24.86
C TYR A 173 -13.14 -12.84 23.81
N ARG A 174 -13.27 -13.95 23.07
CA ARG A 174 -12.30 -14.40 22.08
C ARG A 174 -13.00 -15.14 20.95
N GLU A 175 -12.63 -14.84 19.72
CA GLU A 175 -12.94 -15.63 18.52
C GLU A 175 -11.64 -15.85 17.75
N SER A 176 -11.32 -17.08 17.36
CA SER A 176 -9.99 -17.39 16.80
C SER A 176 -10.01 -18.52 15.79
N VAL A 177 -9.13 -18.43 14.81
CA VAL A 177 -8.68 -19.57 14.01
C VAL A 177 -7.30 -19.96 14.55
N GLU A 178 -7.23 -21.08 15.27
CA GLU A 178 -5.98 -21.56 15.86
C GLU A 178 -5.23 -22.41 14.82
N ALA A 179 -4.15 -21.86 14.28
CA ALA A 179 -3.32 -22.49 13.26
C ALA A 179 -1.85 -22.06 13.42
N SER A 180 -0.94 -22.66 12.65
CA SER A 180 0.48 -22.32 12.67
C SER A 180 0.83 -21.23 11.64
N GLY A 181 1.81 -20.39 11.97
CA GLY A 181 2.30 -19.36 11.05
C GLY A 181 1.23 -18.35 10.65
N ALA A 182 1.18 -17.98 9.37
CA ALA A 182 0.30 -16.91 8.90
C ALA A 182 -1.19 -17.26 8.93
N GLU A 183 -1.55 -18.55 9.04
CA GLU A 183 -2.93 -18.99 9.06
C GLU A 183 -3.64 -18.68 10.39
N GLY A 184 -2.88 -18.49 11.48
CA GLY A 184 -3.42 -18.20 12.81
C GLY A 184 -3.92 -16.77 12.93
N SER A 185 -5.10 -16.56 13.53
CA SER A 185 -5.65 -15.22 13.76
C SER A 185 -6.66 -15.21 14.90
N VAL A 186 -6.79 -14.08 15.60
CA VAL A 186 -7.67 -13.94 16.77
C VAL A 186 -8.29 -12.55 16.87
N ILE A 187 -9.56 -12.51 17.28
CA ILE A 187 -10.26 -11.34 17.78
C ILE A 187 -10.36 -11.47 19.30
N LEU A 188 -9.86 -10.48 20.03
CA LEU A 188 -10.05 -10.32 21.47
C LEU A 188 -10.96 -9.12 21.74
N ALA A 189 -11.87 -9.24 22.71
CA ALA A 189 -12.82 -8.17 22.99
C ALA A 189 -13.09 -7.99 24.50
N LYS A 190 -13.25 -6.71 24.88
CA LYS A 190 -13.76 -6.28 26.20
C LYS A 190 -15.29 -6.30 26.25
N VAL A 191 -15.90 -6.01 25.10
CA VAL A 191 -17.34 -5.99 24.89
C VAL A 191 -17.87 -7.40 24.56
N PRO A 192 -19.13 -7.73 24.90
CA PRO A 192 -19.69 -9.04 24.57
C PRO A 192 -19.55 -9.39 23.10
N LEU A 193 -18.93 -10.55 22.83
CA LEU A 193 -18.70 -11.05 21.49
C LEU A 193 -19.41 -12.40 21.33
N LYS A 194 -20.19 -12.53 20.26
CA LYS A 194 -20.84 -13.78 19.87
C LYS A 194 -20.25 -14.25 18.55
N SER A 195 -19.73 -15.49 18.53
CA SER A 195 -19.24 -16.13 17.31
C SER A 195 -20.30 -16.11 16.20
N ALA A 196 -19.84 -15.87 14.98
CA ALA A 196 -20.63 -15.89 13.75
C ALA A 196 -19.75 -16.45 12.62
N ASP A 197 -20.38 -16.88 11.52
CA ASP A 197 -19.62 -17.33 10.37
C ASP A 197 -18.75 -16.17 9.83
N GLY A 198 -17.45 -16.42 9.75
CA GLY A 198 -16.48 -15.50 9.17
C GLY A 198 -16.36 -15.67 7.66
N VAL A 199 -15.59 -14.79 7.03
CA VAL A 199 -15.22 -14.95 5.61
C VAL A 199 -14.27 -16.13 5.46
N GLU A 200 -14.61 -17.10 4.62
CA GLU A 200 -13.70 -18.20 4.30
C GLU A 200 -12.52 -17.72 3.45
N GLY A 201 -11.30 -18.07 3.85
CA GLY A 201 -10.08 -17.84 3.10
C GLY A 201 -8.98 -18.83 3.47
N THR A 202 -7.82 -18.67 2.85
CA THR A 202 -6.64 -19.50 3.09
C THR A 202 -6.03 -19.21 4.46
N LEU A 203 -5.96 -17.93 4.84
CA LEU A 203 -5.56 -17.50 6.18
C LEU A 203 -6.82 -17.31 7.04
N GLY A 204 -6.66 -17.43 8.37
CA GLY A 204 -7.77 -17.35 9.31
C GLY A 204 -8.44 -15.98 9.34
N MET A 205 -9.75 -15.95 9.05
CA MET A 205 -10.56 -14.72 9.06
C MET A 205 -11.82 -14.91 9.94
N PRO A 206 -11.66 -15.08 11.26
CA PRO A 206 -12.79 -15.25 12.17
C PRO A 206 -13.76 -14.06 12.11
N GLY A 207 -15.06 -14.34 12.26
CA GLY A 207 -16.14 -13.37 12.30
C GLY A 207 -16.94 -13.46 13.59
N ALA A 208 -17.54 -12.35 14.00
CA ALA A 208 -18.39 -12.31 15.19
C ALA A 208 -19.38 -11.14 15.15
N VAL A 209 -20.25 -11.08 16.16
CA VAL A 209 -21.10 -9.92 16.45
C VAL A 209 -20.76 -9.41 17.84
N ALA A 210 -20.32 -8.16 17.91
CA ALA A 210 -20.03 -7.45 19.15
C ALA A 210 -21.26 -6.66 19.64
N ASP A 211 -21.48 -6.62 20.94
CA ASP A 211 -22.44 -5.70 21.58
C ASP A 211 -21.72 -4.45 22.06
N VAL A 212 -21.82 -3.37 21.27
CA VAL A 212 -21.24 -2.07 21.62
C VAL A 212 -22.32 -1.19 22.23
N ARG A 213 -22.38 -1.15 23.57
CA ARG A 213 -23.32 -0.31 24.35
C ARG A 213 -24.80 -0.57 24.00
N GLY A 214 -25.18 -1.81 23.74
CA GLY A 214 -26.54 -2.22 23.37
C GLY A 214 -26.78 -2.25 21.85
N HIS A 215 -25.76 -1.93 21.04
CA HIS A 215 -25.82 -1.98 19.59
C HIS A 215 -25.07 -3.20 19.05
N ALA A 216 -25.76 -4.05 18.29
CA ALA A 216 -25.13 -5.15 17.59
C ALA A 216 -24.26 -4.62 16.43
N VAL A 217 -22.97 -4.95 16.45
CA VAL A 217 -21.98 -4.57 15.44
C VAL A 217 -21.37 -5.83 14.87
N ARG A 218 -21.47 -6.05 13.56
CA ARG A 218 -20.76 -7.13 12.87
C ARG A 218 -19.27 -6.82 12.88
N VAL A 219 -18.44 -7.80 13.25
CA VAL A 219 -16.99 -7.65 13.24
C VAL A 219 -16.37 -8.78 12.43
N GLN A 220 -15.44 -8.44 11.55
CA GLN A 220 -14.76 -9.37 10.66
C GLN A 220 -13.27 -9.08 10.62
N LEU A 221 -12.46 -10.08 10.94
CA LEU A 221 -11.01 -10.00 10.73
C LEU A 221 -10.71 -10.21 9.24
N ALA A 222 -10.00 -9.27 8.61
CA ALA A 222 -9.57 -9.40 7.22
C ALA A 222 -8.10 -9.82 7.14
N HIS A 223 -7.84 -10.94 6.47
CA HIS A 223 -6.48 -11.38 6.19
C HIS A 223 -6.46 -12.24 4.91
N PRO A 224 -6.86 -11.71 3.74
CA PRO A 224 -6.76 -12.45 2.49
C PRO A 224 -5.30 -12.70 2.13
N MET A 225 -5.04 -13.73 1.34
CA MET A 225 -3.72 -14.04 0.80
C MET A 225 -3.11 -12.83 0.08
N PRO A 226 -1.81 -12.53 0.24
CA PRO A 226 -1.14 -11.50 -0.55
C PRO A 226 -1.21 -11.82 -2.05
N PRO A 227 -1.10 -10.80 -2.94
CA PRO A 227 -1.11 -10.98 -4.39
C PRO A 227 0.20 -11.60 -4.92
N LEU A 228 0.62 -12.76 -4.41
CA LEU A 228 1.86 -13.44 -4.78
C LEU A 228 1.89 -13.79 -6.28
N PRO A 229 3.08 -13.98 -6.88
CA PRO A 229 3.19 -14.54 -8.23
C PRO A 229 2.39 -15.84 -8.37
N ARG A 230 1.51 -15.92 -9.36
CA ARG A 230 0.52 -17.01 -9.58
C ARG A 230 -0.60 -17.10 -8.54
N GLY A 231 -0.63 -16.24 -7.52
CA GLY A 231 -1.66 -16.15 -6.48
C GLY A 231 -2.66 -14.99 -6.64
N VAL A 232 -2.47 -14.11 -7.63
CA VAL A 232 -3.35 -12.93 -7.85
C VAL A 232 -4.83 -13.29 -7.95
N GLY A 233 -5.17 -14.40 -8.64
CA GLY A 233 -6.57 -14.84 -8.75
C GLY A 233 -7.20 -15.29 -7.43
N LEU A 234 -6.39 -15.89 -6.54
CA LEU A 234 -6.83 -16.30 -5.20
C LEU A 234 -7.06 -15.05 -4.32
N TRP A 235 -6.08 -14.14 -4.29
CA TRP A 235 -6.20 -12.85 -3.58
C TRP A 235 -7.46 -12.07 -4.00
N GLN A 236 -7.71 -11.95 -5.32
CA GLN A 236 -8.92 -11.30 -5.83
C GLN A 236 -10.21 -12.03 -5.42
N SER A 237 -10.18 -13.37 -5.37
CA SER A 237 -11.33 -14.16 -4.93
C SER A 237 -11.62 -13.97 -3.45
N GLU A 238 -10.60 -13.88 -2.60
CA GLU A 238 -10.78 -13.68 -1.16
C GLU A 238 -11.23 -12.26 -0.84
N LEU A 239 -10.67 -11.24 -1.50
CA LEU A 239 -11.19 -9.86 -1.42
C LEU A 239 -12.65 -9.76 -1.89
N ARG A 240 -13.06 -10.54 -2.90
CA ARG A 240 -14.47 -10.61 -3.33
C ARG A 240 -15.37 -11.19 -2.23
N ARG A 241 -14.92 -12.20 -1.48
CA ARG A 241 -15.73 -12.73 -0.37
C ARG A 241 -15.87 -11.70 0.76
N ILE A 242 -14.83 -10.90 1.01
CA ILE A 242 -14.90 -9.77 1.93
C ILE A 242 -15.90 -8.71 1.42
N GLN A 243 -15.88 -8.40 0.12
CA GLN A 243 -16.89 -7.53 -0.50
C GLN A 243 -18.31 -8.08 -0.27
N GLU A 244 -18.55 -9.36 -0.55
CA GLU A 244 -19.86 -10.01 -0.35
C GLU A 244 -20.30 -9.97 1.12
N TYR A 245 -19.36 -10.12 2.07
CA TYR A 245 -19.62 -9.94 3.49
C TYR A 245 -20.02 -8.50 3.84
N ALA A 246 -19.35 -7.50 3.28
CA ALA A 246 -19.70 -6.09 3.47
C ALA A 246 -21.12 -5.80 2.94
N ALA A 247 -21.40 -6.23 1.70
CA ALA A 247 -22.70 -6.05 1.04
C ALA A 247 -23.87 -6.71 1.79
N SER A 248 -23.65 -7.86 2.42
CA SER A 248 -24.69 -8.61 3.14
C SER A 248 -25.11 -8.00 4.48
N GLY A 249 -24.48 -6.91 4.93
CA GLY A 249 -24.76 -6.29 6.24
C GLY A 249 -26.16 -5.70 6.39
N GLY A 250 -26.84 -5.35 5.29
CA GLY A 250 -28.23 -4.91 5.31
C GLY A 250 -28.48 -3.68 6.20
N GLY A 251 -27.50 -2.78 6.33
CA GLY A 251 -27.56 -1.61 7.20
C GLY A 251 -27.16 -1.86 8.67
N THR A 252 -26.80 -3.10 9.03
CA THR A 252 -26.21 -3.40 10.34
C THR A 252 -24.82 -2.78 10.44
N PRO A 253 -24.48 -2.04 11.51
CA PRO A 253 -23.14 -1.53 11.72
C PRO A 253 -22.10 -2.64 11.57
N THR A 254 -21.07 -2.40 10.77
CA THR A 254 -20.07 -3.41 10.41
C THR A 254 -18.67 -2.81 10.53
N ILE A 255 -17.76 -3.54 11.18
CA ILE A 255 -16.33 -3.27 11.25
C ILE A 255 -15.62 -4.42 10.56
N ILE A 256 -14.83 -4.11 9.53
CA ILE A 256 -13.91 -5.06 8.91
C ILE A 256 -12.52 -4.50 9.15
N ALA A 257 -11.71 -5.21 9.94
CA ALA A 257 -10.41 -4.74 10.38
C ALA A 257 -9.38 -5.85 10.19
N GLY A 258 -8.20 -5.49 9.73
CA GLY A 258 -7.13 -6.44 9.48
C GLY A 258 -6.16 -5.98 8.40
N ASP A 259 -5.20 -6.85 8.09
CA ASP A 259 -4.33 -6.76 6.94
C ASP A 259 -5.06 -7.25 5.68
N PHE A 260 -5.59 -6.30 4.92
CA PHE A 260 -6.27 -6.61 3.65
C PHE A 260 -5.32 -7.06 2.53
N ASN A 261 -4.00 -7.06 2.75
CA ASN A 261 -2.99 -7.30 1.71
C ASN A 261 -3.23 -6.47 0.43
N ALA A 262 -3.82 -5.30 0.61
CA ALA A 262 -4.29 -4.44 -0.45
C ALA A 262 -4.40 -2.99 0.06
N THR A 263 -4.29 -2.07 -0.88
CA THR A 263 -4.46 -0.63 -0.67
C THR A 263 -5.60 -0.11 -1.56
N GLN A 264 -6.03 1.13 -1.33
CA GLN A 264 -7.00 1.84 -2.17
C GLN A 264 -6.65 1.90 -3.67
N ASP A 265 -5.40 1.62 -4.02
CA ASP A 265 -4.93 1.61 -5.41
C ASP A 265 -5.26 0.31 -6.15
N HIS A 266 -5.73 -0.71 -5.43
CA HIS A 266 -6.21 -1.96 -6.01
C HIS A 266 -7.71 -1.91 -6.32
N ALA A 267 -8.08 -2.31 -7.53
CA ALA A 267 -9.47 -2.39 -7.96
C ALA A 267 -10.27 -3.40 -7.12
N ALA A 268 -9.69 -4.55 -6.79
CA ALA A 268 -10.34 -5.54 -5.93
C ALA A 268 -10.69 -4.98 -4.53
N PHE A 269 -9.81 -4.16 -3.94
CA PHE A 269 -10.07 -3.56 -2.62
C PHE A 269 -11.05 -2.39 -2.70
N ARG A 270 -11.00 -1.57 -3.76
CA ARG A 270 -11.99 -0.51 -3.97
C ARG A 270 -13.42 -1.04 -4.03
N LYS A 271 -13.63 -2.22 -4.62
CA LYS A 271 -14.95 -2.89 -4.61
C LYS A 271 -15.45 -3.19 -3.20
N VAL A 272 -14.55 -3.51 -2.25
CA VAL A 272 -14.91 -3.68 -0.84
C VAL A 272 -15.34 -2.34 -0.24
N LEU A 273 -14.60 -1.27 -0.51
CA LEU A 273 -14.91 0.08 -0.03
C LEU A 273 -16.25 0.61 -0.60
N ASP A 274 -16.54 0.28 -1.87
CA ASP A 274 -17.75 0.69 -2.58
C ASP A 274 -19.04 0.11 -1.98
N GLU A 275 -18.96 -0.89 -1.09
CA GLU A 275 -20.11 -1.41 -0.31
C GLU A 275 -20.52 -0.48 0.86
N GLY A 276 -20.14 0.79 0.79
CA GLY A 276 -20.52 1.83 1.76
C GLY A 276 -19.62 1.89 3.00
N LEU A 277 -18.46 1.24 2.98
CA LEU A 277 -17.49 1.31 4.05
C LEU A 277 -16.78 2.68 4.06
N ARG A 278 -16.28 3.05 5.24
CA ARG A 278 -15.47 4.25 5.44
C ARG A 278 -14.16 3.87 6.10
N ASP A 279 -13.07 4.50 5.67
CA ASP A 279 -11.75 4.33 6.27
C ASP A 279 -11.71 5.02 7.64
N ALA A 280 -11.74 4.22 8.71
CA ALA A 280 -11.78 4.71 10.08
C ALA A 280 -10.49 5.44 10.48
N ALA A 281 -9.31 4.97 10.03
CA ALA A 281 -8.03 5.59 10.38
C ALA A 281 -7.94 7.00 9.79
N ARG A 282 -8.36 7.15 8.53
CA ARG A 282 -8.50 8.48 7.91
C ARG A 282 -9.47 9.37 8.67
N LEU A 283 -10.65 8.87 9.04
CA LEU A 283 -11.67 9.67 9.73
C LEU A 283 -11.23 10.10 11.14
N SER A 284 -10.42 9.30 11.83
CA SER A 284 -9.86 9.64 13.13
C SER A 284 -8.58 10.48 13.05
N GLY A 285 -8.03 10.68 11.85
CA GLY A 285 -6.77 11.41 11.64
C GLY A 285 -5.54 10.65 12.12
N ALA A 286 -5.64 9.32 12.20
CA ALA A 286 -4.55 8.40 12.53
C ALA A 286 -3.63 8.15 11.32
#